data_AF-A0AAE6JG05-F1
#
_entry.id   AF-A0AAE6JG05-F1
#
_cell.length_a   1.000
_cell.length_b   1.000
_cell.length_c   1.000
_cell.angle_alpha   90.00
_cell.angle_beta   90.00
_cell.angle_gamma   90.00
#
_symmetry.space_group_name_H-M   'P 1'
#
loop_
_entity.id
_entity.type
_entity.pdbx_description
1 polymer ?
#
loop_
_entity_poly.entity_id
_entity_poly.type
_entity_poly.pdbx_seq_one_letter_code
_entity_poly.pdbx_strand_id
1 'polypeptide(L)'
;MKLSRLIPVLFCLAACSDSTQQGDQLKNMPAPELALIKRVEIADSAKVVNDNPIKKGDAVKYHKAAILKFVQDTLQGNVKQWLAVIETIKTTPLVDDDYDTSVRLLIPRNNYLDEKVPEFGTIIFDAQIDSAGAVKNALKEMKDGDRVIISGTFVRDIVNNIDFDNIIDLHEGFNSPTFKFNIQSITKRP
;
A
#
# COMPACT_ATOMS: atom_id res chain seq x y z
N MET A 1 13.50 -71.51 -14.17
CA MET A 1 12.75 -70.26 -14.44
C MET A 1 11.90 -69.92 -13.21
N LYS A 2 12.29 -68.91 -12.43
CA LYS A 2 11.46 -68.29 -11.40
C LYS A 2 11.62 -66.78 -11.52
N LEU A 3 10.57 -66.13 -12.00
CA LEU A 3 10.38 -64.69 -11.96
C LEU A 3 9.88 -64.32 -10.56
N SER A 4 10.51 -63.34 -9.92
CA SER A 4 9.88 -62.60 -8.82
C SER A 4 10.48 -61.21 -8.69
N ARG A 5 9.92 -60.32 -9.53
CA ARG A 5 9.47 -58.94 -9.27
C ARG A 5 10.40 -58.04 -8.43
N LEU A 6 11.18 -57.21 -9.13
CA LEU A 6 11.65 -55.92 -8.61
C LEU A 6 10.45 -54.98 -8.46
N ILE A 7 10.32 -54.36 -7.29
CA ILE A 7 9.43 -53.22 -7.03
C ILE A 7 10.17 -51.97 -7.51
N PRO A 8 9.64 -51.18 -8.46
CA PRO A 8 10.23 -49.88 -8.75
C PRO A 8 9.84 -48.92 -7.64
N VAL A 9 10.84 -48.35 -6.98
CA VAL A 9 10.68 -47.21 -6.08
C VAL A 9 10.16 -46.05 -6.91
N LEU A 10 8.88 -45.74 -6.74
CA LEU A 10 8.23 -44.58 -7.31
C LEU A 10 8.85 -43.35 -6.63
N PHE A 11 9.86 -42.75 -7.26
CA PHE A 11 10.30 -41.39 -6.93
C PHE A 11 9.17 -40.44 -7.34
N CYS A 12 8.25 -40.18 -6.41
CA CYS A 12 7.36 -39.03 -6.49
C CYS A 12 8.22 -37.78 -6.32
N LEU A 13 8.83 -37.32 -7.42
CA LEU A 13 9.19 -35.93 -7.59
C LEU A 13 7.87 -35.14 -7.60
N ALA A 14 7.37 -34.84 -6.40
CA ALA A 14 6.40 -33.78 -6.23
C ALA A 14 7.14 -32.48 -6.57
N ALA A 15 7.07 -32.10 -7.85
CA ALA A 15 7.22 -30.73 -8.25
C ALA A 15 6.14 -29.95 -7.48
N CYS A 16 6.52 -29.36 -6.33
CA CYS A 16 5.78 -28.25 -5.78
C CYS A 16 5.86 -27.16 -6.84
N SER A 17 4.79 -27.04 -7.62
CA SER A 17 4.57 -25.90 -8.48
C SER A 17 4.31 -24.71 -7.56
N ASP A 18 5.33 -23.90 -7.33
CA ASP A 18 5.23 -22.55 -6.78
C ASP A 18 4.53 -21.62 -7.78
N SER A 19 3.27 -21.92 -8.10
CA SER A 19 2.44 -21.08 -8.98
C SER A 19 1.17 -20.57 -8.31
N THR A 20 1.03 -20.76 -6.99
CA THR A 20 -0.16 -20.30 -6.23
C THR A 20 0.02 -18.97 -5.51
N GLN A 21 1.22 -18.36 -5.48
CA GLN A 21 1.44 -17.12 -4.71
C GLN A 21 1.27 -15.80 -5.50
N GLN A 22 1.13 -15.85 -6.82
CA GLN A 22 1.05 -14.64 -7.63
C GLN A 22 -0.36 -14.05 -7.62
N GLY A 23 -1.45 -14.78 -7.88
CA GLY A 23 -2.78 -14.19 -8.09
C GLY A 23 -3.63 -13.75 -6.85
N ASP A 24 -3.16 -13.90 -5.61
CA ASP A 24 -4.04 -13.95 -4.43
C ASP A 24 -3.89 -12.79 -3.42
N GLN A 25 -3.22 -11.70 -3.81
CA GLN A 25 -2.72 -10.72 -2.84
C GLN A 25 -3.74 -9.66 -2.41
N LEU A 26 -4.56 -9.15 -3.33
CA LEU A 26 -5.70 -8.30 -2.98
C LEU A 26 -6.83 -9.09 -2.30
N LYS A 27 -6.95 -10.40 -2.56
CA LYS A 27 -7.96 -11.26 -1.94
C LYS A 27 -7.76 -11.45 -0.44
N ASN A 28 -6.52 -11.30 0.04
CA ASN A 28 -6.16 -11.44 1.45
C ASN A 28 -6.17 -10.10 2.19
N MET A 29 -6.44 -8.97 1.52
CA MET A 29 -6.60 -7.69 2.19
C MET A 29 -7.94 -7.66 2.95
N PRO A 30 -7.99 -7.09 4.16
CA PRO A 30 -9.26 -7.03 4.87
C PRO A 30 -10.31 -6.19 4.11
N ALA A 31 -11.59 -6.54 4.29
CA ALA A 31 -12.67 -5.99 3.46
C ALA A 31 -12.88 -4.46 3.54
N PRO A 32 -12.79 -3.80 4.72
CA PRO A 32 -12.88 -2.34 4.82
C PRO A 32 -11.81 -1.63 3.99
N GLU A 33 -10.70 -2.31 3.78
CA GLU A 33 -9.48 -1.75 3.28
C GLU A 33 -9.35 -1.88 1.77
N LEU A 34 -9.80 -3.01 1.24
CA LEU A 34 -10.15 -3.14 -0.18
C LEU A 34 -11.24 -2.13 -0.59
N ALA A 35 -12.16 -1.77 0.32
CA ALA A 35 -13.19 -0.79 0.03
C ALA A 35 -12.65 0.65 -0.10
N LEU A 36 -11.52 0.99 0.56
CA LEU A 36 -10.84 2.27 0.32
C LEU A 36 -10.27 2.31 -1.09
N ILE A 37 -9.58 1.25 -1.53
CA ILE A 37 -9.04 1.12 -2.89
C ILE A 37 -10.15 1.37 -3.93
N LYS A 38 -11.27 0.65 -3.82
CA LYS A 38 -12.41 0.80 -4.73
C LYS A 38 -13.00 2.21 -4.75
N ARG A 39 -13.04 2.89 -3.59
CA ARG A 39 -13.53 4.28 -3.52
C ARG A 39 -12.64 5.24 -4.26
N VAL A 40 -11.32 5.05 -4.18
CA VAL A 40 -10.37 5.85 -4.94
C VAL A 40 -10.52 5.57 -6.44
N GLU A 41 -10.66 4.31 -6.86
CA GLU A 41 -10.89 3.95 -8.28
C GLU A 41 -12.18 4.59 -8.85
N ILE A 42 -13.25 4.62 -8.05
CA ILE A 42 -14.50 5.31 -8.41
C ILE A 42 -14.26 6.82 -8.58
N ALA A 43 -13.46 7.41 -7.70
CA ALA A 43 -13.14 8.84 -7.73
C ALA A 43 -12.30 9.20 -8.98
N ASP A 44 -11.29 8.39 -9.30
CA ASP A 44 -10.49 8.50 -10.53
C ASP A 44 -11.41 8.44 -11.76
N SER A 45 -12.31 7.45 -11.81
CA SER A 45 -13.24 7.23 -12.92
C SER A 45 -14.21 8.41 -13.10
N ALA A 46 -14.78 8.92 -12.01
CA ALA A 46 -15.71 10.06 -12.06
C ALA A 46 -15.04 11.37 -12.52
N LYS A 47 -13.74 11.55 -12.25
CA LYS A 47 -12.97 12.68 -12.77
C LYS A 47 -12.80 12.61 -14.29
N VAL A 48 -12.64 11.41 -14.86
CA VAL A 48 -12.42 11.20 -16.30
C VAL A 48 -13.67 11.46 -17.13
N VAL A 49 -14.86 11.19 -16.59
CA VAL A 49 -16.14 11.28 -17.35
C VAL A 49 -16.68 12.73 -17.47
N ASN A 50 -16.12 13.69 -16.73
CA ASN A 50 -16.61 15.07 -16.71
C ASN A 50 -15.73 16.00 -17.56
N ASP A 51 -16.18 16.32 -18.78
CA ASP A 51 -15.49 17.25 -19.70
C ASP A 51 -15.63 18.72 -19.28
N ASN A 52 -16.66 19.05 -18.51
CA ASN A 52 -16.87 20.40 -18.02
C ASN A 52 -15.99 20.68 -16.78
N PRO A 53 -15.13 21.72 -16.78
CA PRO A 53 -14.20 21.99 -15.68
C PRO A 53 -14.87 22.24 -14.32
N ILE A 54 -16.04 22.90 -14.31
CA ILE A 54 -16.78 23.20 -13.07
C ILE A 54 -17.31 21.89 -12.47
N LYS A 55 -17.97 21.06 -13.29
CA LYS A 55 -18.48 19.75 -12.86
C LYS A 55 -17.36 18.82 -12.40
N LYS A 56 -16.21 18.88 -13.06
CA LYS A 56 -15.01 18.14 -12.67
C LYS A 56 -14.50 18.57 -11.29
N GLY A 57 -14.45 19.88 -11.03
CA GLY A 57 -14.10 20.43 -9.71
C GLY A 57 -15.06 19.99 -8.60
N ASP A 58 -16.37 20.04 -8.86
CA ASP A 58 -17.41 19.60 -7.91
C ASP A 58 -17.30 18.09 -7.61
N ALA A 59 -17.08 17.26 -8.64
CA ALA A 59 -16.87 15.83 -8.48
C ALA A 59 -15.62 15.52 -7.63
N VAL A 60 -14.51 16.22 -7.88
CA VAL A 60 -13.28 16.07 -7.08
C VAL A 60 -13.53 16.41 -5.62
N LYS A 61 -14.21 17.53 -5.33
CA LYS A 61 -14.53 17.93 -3.96
C LYS A 61 -15.41 16.88 -3.27
N TYR A 62 -16.45 16.40 -3.94
CA TYR A 62 -17.37 15.39 -3.41
C TYR A 62 -16.64 14.08 -3.07
N HIS A 63 -15.87 13.53 -4.01
CA HIS A 63 -15.20 12.25 -3.81
C HIS A 63 -14.08 12.34 -2.76
N LYS A 64 -13.39 13.48 -2.65
CA LYS A 64 -12.40 13.71 -1.58
C LYS A 64 -13.08 13.65 -0.20
N ALA A 65 -14.19 14.35 -0.03
CA ALA A 65 -14.95 14.31 1.22
C ALA A 65 -15.46 12.89 1.54
N ALA A 66 -15.90 12.13 0.54
CA ALA A 66 -16.36 10.76 0.71
C ALA A 66 -15.22 9.79 1.10
N ILE A 67 -14.03 9.95 0.54
CA ILE A 67 -12.83 9.16 0.91
C ILE A 67 -12.43 9.47 2.35
N LEU A 68 -12.30 10.75 2.71
CA LEU A 68 -11.93 11.17 4.07
C LEU A 68 -12.93 10.66 5.11
N LYS A 69 -14.23 10.82 4.84
CA LYS A 69 -15.29 10.27 5.69
C LYS A 69 -15.20 8.75 5.84
N PHE A 70 -14.86 8.03 4.77
CA PHE A 70 -14.68 6.59 4.83
C PHE A 70 -13.48 6.20 5.72
N VAL A 71 -12.33 6.87 5.56
CA VAL A 71 -11.16 6.63 6.41
C VAL A 71 -11.49 6.90 7.88
N GLN A 72 -12.22 7.98 8.16
CA GLN A 72 -12.57 8.37 9.52
C GLN A 72 -13.63 7.47 10.16
N ASP A 73 -14.71 7.17 9.44
CA ASP A 73 -15.87 6.50 10.03
C ASP A 73 -15.77 4.97 9.93
N THR A 74 -15.19 4.46 8.83
CA THR A 74 -15.14 3.00 8.55
C THR A 74 -13.81 2.40 8.95
N LEU A 75 -12.69 3.01 8.53
CA LEU A 75 -11.36 2.53 8.96
C LEU A 75 -11.01 2.98 10.38
N GLN A 76 -11.77 3.95 10.92
CA GLN A 76 -11.48 4.59 12.20
C GLN A 76 -10.07 5.19 12.27
N GLY A 77 -9.51 5.54 11.10
CA GLY A 77 -8.13 5.99 10.95
C GLY A 77 -7.06 4.90 11.15
N ASN A 78 -7.43 3.61 11.09
CA ASN A 78 -6.49 2.50 11.28
C ASN A 78 -6.30 1.70 9.99
N VAL A 79 -5.12 1.10 9.86
CA VAL A 79 -4.76 0.15 8.81
C VAL A 79 -4.20 -1.10 9.50
N LYS A 80 -4.73 -2.28 9.18
CA LYS A 80 -4.29 -3.54 9.79
C LYS A 80 -3.84 -4.52 8.72
N GLN A 81 -2.55 -4.87 8.77
CA GLN A 81 -1.94 -5.89 7.92
C GLN A 81 -2.16 -5.68 6.41
N TRP A 82 -1.92 -4.46 5.93
CA TRP A 82 -1.98 -4.16 4.51
C TRP A 82 -0.74 -4.61 3.78
N LEU A 83 -0.92 -5.15 2.58
CA LEU A 83 0.16 -5.28 1.64
C LEU A 83 0.53 -3.89 1.10
N ALA A 84 1.82 -3.58 1.14
CA ALA A 84 2.40 -2.40 0.52
C ALA A 84 3.73 -2.76 -0.16
N VAL A 85 4.23 -1.85 -0.98
CA VAL A 85 5.57 -1.90 -1.57
C VAL A 85 6.35 -0.68 -1.12
N ILE A 86 7.59 -0.88 -0.68
CA ILE A 86 8.49 0.23 -0.37
C ILE A 86 8.88 0.91 -1.67
N GLU A 87 8.46 2.17 -1.87
CA GLU A 87 8.94 2.97 -2.99
C GLU A 87 10.33 3.52 -2.70
N THR A 88 10.47 4.16 -1.54
CA THR A 88 11.71 4.81 -1.14
C THR A 88 11.87 4.82 0.37
N ILE A 89 13.09 4.54 0.83
CA ILE A 89 13.56 4.84 2.18
C ILE A 89 14.55 6.00 2.09
N LYS A 90 14.22 7.17 2.64
CA LYS A 90 15.13 8.32 2.69
C LYS A 90 15.64 8.53 4.10
N THR A 91 16.94 8.75 4.24
CA THR A 91 17.57 9.14 5.50
C THR A 91 18.21 10.51 5.35
N THR A 92 17.94 11.39 6.31
CA THR A 92 18.54 12.73 6.38
C THR A 92 19.38 12.80 7.65
N PRO A 93 20.68 13.10 7.57
CA PRO A 93 21.52 13.24 8.75
C PRO A 93 21.02 14.35 9.67
N LEU A 94 21.03 14.10 10.98
CA LEU A 94 20.73 15.07 12.02
C LEU A 94 22.01 15.51 12.75
N VAL A 95 21.90 16.61 13.49
CA VAL A 95 22.97 17.16 14.33
C VAL A 95 23.04 16.29 15.60
N ASP A 96 23.57 15.07 15.52
CA ASP A 96 24.00 14.18 16.64
C ASP A 96 24.30 12.74 16.12
N ASP A 97 24.75 12.57 14.87
CA ASP A 97 24.91 11.27 14.19
C ASP A 97 23.63 10.40 14.14
N ASP A 98 22.47 10.98 14.43
CA ASP A 98 21.17 10.35 14.18
C ASP A 98 20.69 10.65 12.75
N TYR A 99 19.71 9.87 12.29
CA TYR A 99 19.12 10.01 10.97
C TYR A 99 17.62 10.12 11.09
N ASP A 100 17.08 11.19 10.53
CA ASP A 100 15.67 11.31 10.27
C ASP A 100 15.30 10.40 9.09
N THR A 101 14.37 9.48 9.30
CA THR A 101 14.04 8.45 8.30
C THR A 101 12.61 8.64 7.84
N SER A 102 12.41 8.77 6.52
CA SER A 102 11.08 8.76 5.91
C SER A 102 10.93 7.59 4.96
N VAL A 103 9.73 7.01 4.92
CA VAL A 103 9.40 5.87 4.06
C VAL A 103 8.16 6.20 3.27
N ARG A 104 8.24 6.02 1.95
CA ARG A 104 7.11 6.11 1.04
C ARG A 104 6.67 4.71 0.63
N LEU A 105 5.39 4.41 0.86
CA LEU A 105 4.79 3.10 0.64
C LEU A 105 3.69 3.19 -0.43
N LEU A 106 3.75 2.31 -1.42
CA LEU A 106 2.72 2.18 -2.45
C LEU A 106 1.76 1.06 -2.07
N ILE A 107 0.48 1.40 -1.96
CA ILE A 107 -0.61 0.45 -1.82
C ILE A 107 -1.15 0.15 -3.23
N PRO A 108 -0.96 -1.08 -3.74
CA PRO A 108 -1.43 -1.44 -5.06
C PRO A 108 -2.97 -1.46 -5.10
N ARG A 109 -3.55 -0.90 -6.17
CA ARG A 109 -5.02 -0.90 -6.36
C ARG A 109 -5.51 -2.11 -7.14
N ASN A 110 -4.62 -2.68 -7.93
CA ASN A 110 -4.83 -3.79 -8.84
C ASN A 110 -3.73 -4.83 -8.64
N ASN A 111 -3.93 -6.02 -9.22
CA ASN A 111 -2.97 -7.14 -9.15
C ASN A 111 -1.71 -6.88 -10.02
N TYR A 112 -1.11 -5.69 -9.97
CA TYR A 112 0.23 -5.48 -10.54
C TYR A 112 1.23 -6.31 -9.73
N LEU A 113 1.47 -7.52 -10.22
CA LEU A 113 2.30 -8.52 -9.58
C LEU A 113 3.68 -8.61 -10.24
N ASP A 114 3.81 -8.12 -11.48
CA ASP A 114 4.97 -8.38 -12.34
C ASP A 114 5.64 -7.11 -12.91
N GLU A 115 5.08 -5.92 -12.68
CA GLU A 115 5.69 -4.65 -13.07
C GLU A 115 5.91 -3.78 -11.84
N LYS A 116 6.97 -2.95 -11.87
CA LYS A 116 7.19 -1.90 -10.86
C LYS A 116 5.85 -1.24 -10.59
N VAL A 117 5.38 -1.32 -9.35
CA VAL A 117 4.10 -0.71 -8.94
C VAL A 117 4.14 0.75 -9.39
N PRO A 118 3.31 1.15 -10.37
CA PRO A 118 3.42 2.48 -10.94
C PRO A 118 3.08 3.50 -9.86
N GLU A 119 3.88 4.57 -9.76
CA GLU A 119 3.58 5.68 -8.85
C GLU A 119 2.19 6.25 -9.16
N PHE A 120 1.75 6.21 -10.43
CA PHE A 120 0.40 6.58 -10.86
C PHE A 120 -0.61 5.44 -10.65
N GLY A 121 -1.75 5.78 -10.03
CA GLY A 121 -2.84 4.83 -9.80
C GLY A 121 -2.65 3.95 -8.56
N THR A 122 -1.88 4.41 -7.58
CA THR A 122 -1.62 3.69 -6.30
C THR A 122 -1.95 4.56 -5.11
N ILE A 123 -2.40 4.02 -3.98
CA ILE A 123 -2.55 4.87 -2.79
C ILE A 123 -1.17 4.99 -2.15
N ILE A 124 -0.76 6.18 -1.76
CA ILE A 124 0.58 6.44 -1.22
C ILE A 124 0.45 6.71 0.28
N PHE A 125 1.26 6.02 1.08
CA PHE A 125 1.44 6.34 2.49
C PHE A 125 2.85 6.91 2.70
N ASP A 126 2.90 8.15 3.17
CA ASP A 126 4.12 8.82 3.56
C ASP A 126 4.28 8.76 5.07
N ALA A 127 5.33 8.08 5.52
CA ALA A 127 5.59 7.86 6.93
C ALA A 127 6.91 8.48 7.37
N GLN A 128 6.84 9.30 8.42
CA GLN A 128 8.00 9.71 9.19
C GLN A 128 8.28 8.65 10.25
N ILE A 129 9.52 8.18 10.34
CA ILE A 129 9.90 7.10 11.24
C ILE A 129 10.67 7.67 12.42
N ASP A 130 10.16 7.38 13.62
CA ASP A 130 10.84 7.70 14.86
C ASP A 130 12.21 7.01 14.94
N SER A 131 13.22 7.76 15.35
CA SER A 131 14.63 7.41 15.24
C SER A 131 15.06 6.28 16.21
N ALA A 132 14.24 5.95 17.21
CA ALA A 132 14.49 4.87 18.18
C ALA A 132 13.50 3.68 18.09
N GLY A 133 12.67 3.61 17.04
CA GLY A 133 11.55 2.65 16.97
C GLY A 133 11.89 1.25 16.45
N ALA A 134 11.04 0.27 16.81
CA ALA A 134 11.07 -1.08 16.24
C ALA A 134 10.91 -1.09 14.71
N VAL A 135 10.17 -0.11 14.17
CA VAL A 135 10.00 0.09 12.72
C VAL A 135 11.33 0.45 12.04
N LYS A 136 12.13 1.37 12.61
CA LYS A 136 13.47 1.70 12.08
C LYS A 136 14.38 0.48 12.03
N ASN A 137 14.34 -0.36 13.05
CA ASN A 137 15.12 -1.61 13.07
C ASN A 137 14.65 -2.60 12.00
N ALA A 138 13.34 -2.75 11.79
CA ALA A 138 12.82 -3.60 10.73
C ALA A 138 13.25 -3.10 9.34
N LEU A 139 13.23 -1.78 9.11
CA LEU A 139 13.60 -1.17 7.83
C LEU A 139 15.07 -1.40 7.42
N LYS A 140 15.98 -1.70 8.36
CA LYS A 140 17.40 -1.97 8.06
C LYS A 140 17.60 -3.16 7.12
N GLU A 141 16.68 -4.12 7.14
CA GLU A 141 16.74 -5.34 6.32
C GLU A 141 15.90 -5.22 5.02
N MET A 142 15.41 -4.02 4.73
CA MET A 142 14.49 -3.73 3.63
C MET A 142 15.12 -2.76 2.62
N LYS A 143 14.64 -2.81 1.38
CA LYS A 143 15.05 -1.93 0.29
C LYS A 143 13.87 -1.55 -0.59
N ASP A 144 14.08 -0.55 -1.44
CA ASP A 144 13.11 -0.16 -2.46
C ASP A 144 12.68 -1.37 -3.32
N GLY A 145 11.38 -1.46 -3.56
CA GLY A 145 10.72 -2.57 -4.24
C GLY A 145 10.36 -3.75 -3.33
N ASP A 146 10.83 -3.80 -2.08
CA ASP A 146 10.43 -4.86 -1.15
C ASP A 146 8.94 -4.78 -0.83
N ARG A 147 8.32 -5.95 -0.78
CA ARG A 147 6.91 -6.11 -0.45
C ARG A 147 6.79 -6.33 1.04
N VAL A 148 5.88 -5.61 1.68
CA VAL A 148 5.75 -5.57 3.13
C VAL A 148 4.31 -5.68 3.57
N ILE A 149 4.10 -6.20 4.78
CA ILE A 149 2.84 -6.09 5.50
C ILE A 149 2.97 -4.97 6.53
N ILE A 150 2.07 -3.99 6.48
CA ILE A 150 2.07 -2.82 7.35
C ILE A 150 0.83 -2.78 8.23
N SER A 151 0.98 -2.24 9.43
CA SER A 151 -0.15 -1.76 10.25
C SER A 151 0.21 -0.39 10.81
N GLY A 152 -0.80 0.43 11.06
CA GLY A 152 -0.59 1.78 11.54
C GLY A 152 -1.84 2.63 11.51
N THR A 153 -1.64 3.94 11.58
CA THR A 153 -2.74 4.91 11.66
C THR A 153 -2.50 6.07 10.72
N PHE A 154 -3.57 6.55 10.10
CA PHE A 154 -3.53 7.81 9.36
C PHE A 154 -3.24 8.97 10.33
N VAL A 155 -2.36 9.88 9.93
CA VAL A 155 -2.06 11.10 10.70
C VAL A 155 -3.27 12.02 10.64
N ARG A 156 -3.56 12.66 11.77
CA ARG A 156 -4.64 13.64 11.90
C ARG A 156 -4.06 15.03 12.07
N ASP A 157 -4.69 16.01 11.43
CA ASP A 157 -4.40 17.42 11.65
C ASP A 157 -4.93 17.89 13.01
N ILE A 158 -4.67 19.16 13.33
CA ILE A 158 -5.07 19.80 14.60
C ILE A 158 -6.60 19.87 14.81
N VAL A 159 -7.41 19.67 13.78
CA VAL A 159 -8.87 19.62 13.85
C VAL A 159 -9.41 18.19 13.66
N ASN A 160 -8.55 17.18 13.83
CA ASN A 160 -8.82 15.74 13.73
C ASN A 160 -9.20 15.22 12.33
N ASN A 161 -9.01 16.02 11.28
CA ASN A 161 -9.15 15.52 9.91
C ASN A 161 -7.93 14.71 9.52
N ILE A 162 -8.11 13.72 8.65
CA ILE A 162 -6.97 12.97 8.10
C ILE A 162 -6.10 13.91 7.25
N ASP A 163 -4.81 13.98 7.57
CA ASP A 163 -3.84 14.79 6.83
C ASP A 163 -3.55 14.11 5.48
N PHE A 164 -3.96 14.81 4.41
CA PHE A 164 -4.00 14.33 3.05
C PHE A 164 -3.23 15.32 2.19
N ASP A 165 -2.02 14.94 1.78
CA ASP A 165 -1.23 15.74 0.86
C ASP A 165 -1.83 15.60 -0.53
N ASN A 166 -2.52 16.66 -0.94
CA ASN A 166 -2.71 16.92 -2.36
C ASN A 166 -1.33 17.35 -2.86
N ILE A 167 -0.70 16.64 -3.79
CA ILE A 167 0.12 17.40 -4.76
C ILE A 167 -0.92 18.27 -5.48
N ILE A 168 -0.98 19.54 -5.09
CA ILE A 168 -1.98 20.51 -5.51
C ILE A 168 -1.65 20.86 -6.96
N ASP A 169 -2.27 20.15 -7.89
CA ASP A 169 -2.74 20.77 -9.11
C ASP A 169 -4.25 20.56 -9.19
N LEU A 170 -5.02 21.66 -9.25
CA LEU A 170 -6.45 21.65 -9.50
C LEU A 170 -6.78 21.00 -10.86
N HIS A 171 -5.78 20.82 -11.73
CA HIS A 171 -5.85 20.08 -12.98
C HIS A 171 -5.60 18.55 -12.83
N GLU A 172 -4.92 18.12 -11.76
CA GLU A 172 -4.54 16.74 -11.51
C GLU A 172 -5.33 16.13 -10.32
N GLY A 173 -6.65 15.96 -10.51
CA GLY A 173 -7.46 15.10 -9.62
C GLY A 173 -6.95 13.65 -9.50
N PHE A 174 -7.66 12.81 -8.76
CA PHE A 174 -7.20 11.52 -8.21
C PHE A 174 -6.41 10.64 -9.21
N ASN A 175 -5.09 10.62 -9.03
CA ASN A 175 -4.16 9.62 -9.53
C ASN A 175 -3.03 9.66 -8.50
N SER A 176 -3.15 8.77 -7.53
CA SER A 176 -2.29 8.64 -6.35
C SER A 176 -2.47 9.61 -5.17
N PRO A 177 -3.65 9.66 -4.51
CA PRO A 177 -3.80 10.12 -3.13
C PRO A 177 -2.65 9.72 -2.22
N THR A 178 -2.07 10.73 -1.57
CA THR A 178 -1.05 10.58 -0.55
C THR A 178 -1.64 10.87 0.82
N PHE A 179 -1.43 9.93 1.74
CA PHE A 179 -1.80 10.07 3.15
C PHE A 179 -0.56 10.10 4.01
N LYS A 180 -0.51 11.02 4.97
CA LYS A 180 0.46 10.91 6.04
C LYS A 180 0.08 9.76 6.96
N PHE A 181 1.06 8.95 7.34
CA PHE A 181 0.82 7.68 8.00
C PHE A 181 1.85 7.39 9.09
N ASN A 182 1.38 6.97 10.26
CA ASN A 182 2.22 6.47 11.33
C ASN A 182 2.29 4.95 11.24
N ILE A 183 3.44 4.42 10.81
CA ILE A 183 3.67 2.97 10.79
C ILE A 183 3.88 2.49 12.23
N GLN A 184 3.06 1.54 12.67
CA GLN A 184 3.21 0.87 13.97
C GLN A 184 3.96 -0.46 13.84
N SER A 185 3.79 -1.15 12.71
CA SER A 185 4.49 -2.39 12.41
C SER A 185 4.73 -2.51 10.91
N ILE A 186 5.90 -3.03 10.53
CA ILE A 186 6.24 -3.37 9.16
C ILE A 186 7.01 -4.70 9.14
N THR A 187 6.59 -5.60 8.27
CA THR A 187 7.22 -6.93 8.12
C THR A 187 7.42 -7.23 6.65
N LYS A 188 8.66 -7.57 6.27
CA LYS A 188 8.99 -7.99 4.91
C LYS A 188 8.30 -9.29 4.55
N ARG A 189 7.70 -9.36 3.37
CA ARG A 189 7.25 -10.63 2.79
C ARG A 189 8.42 -11.29 2.04
N PRO A 190 8.52 -12.63 2.09
CA PRO A 190 9.44 -13.38 1.24
C PRO A 190 9.20 -13.10 -0.25
#